data_AF-A0A0V0QBX8-F1
#
_entry.id   AF-A0A0V0QBX8-F1
#
_cell.length_a   1.000
_cell.length_b   1.000
_cell.length_c   1.000
_cell.angle_alpha   90.00
_cell.angle_beta   90.00
_cell.angle_gamma   90.00
#
_symmetry.space_group_name_H-M   'P 1'
#
loop_
_entity.id
_entity.type
_entity.pdbx_description
1 polymer ?
#
loop_
_entity_poly.entity_id
_entity_poly.type
_entity_poly.pdbx_seq_one_letter_code
_entity_poly.pdbx_strand_id
1 'polypeptide(L)'
;MQVEEQNGINGQKPSKFDEYENQILLNQLEQQKNKKLEKKVEIDKKFINSQENKNLIRYLNLVVDLTHTMNIQDLKPSRLSLTIQNLDVFVKQFFDKNPLSMLGLAVCKDGVCQQLIDFSSNADTFLSIIGHPRSQIRQVSDKGDFSLQYLIEEQIRQFIDAPLYANKEVLVIQSSPCTIDTGRL
;
A
#
# COMPACT_ATOMS: atom_id res chain seq x y z
N MET A 1 63.02 -16.38 53.56
CA MET A 1 62.40 -15.48 52.58
C MET A 1 60.92 -15.45 52.92
N GLN A 2 60.48 -14.37 53.55
CA GLN A 2 59.16 -14.26 54.17
C GLN A 2 58.08 -14.04 53.11
N VAL A 3 56.99 -14.77 53.32
CA VAL A 3 55.69 -14.68 52.65
C VAL A 3 54.90 -13.56 53.34
N GLU A 4 54.16 -12.76 52.57
CA GLU A 4 52.72 -12.50 52.72
C GLU A 4 52.30 -11.22 51.96
N GLU A 5 51.55 -11.43 50.87
CA GLU A 5 50.73 -10.41 50.23
C GLU A 5 49.42 -10.27 51.02
N GLN A 6 49.21 -9.09 51.61
CA GLN A 6 47.88 -8.58 51.94
C GLN A 6 47.80 -7.13 51.49
N ASN A 7 46.78 -6.79 50.71
CA ASN A 7 46.11 -5.50 50.84
C ASN A 7 44.71 -5.60 50.23
N GLY A 8 43.71 -5.63 51.12
CA GLY A 8 42.30 -5.60 50.79
C GLY A 8 41.83 -4.19 50.38
N ILE A 9 40.99 -4.14 49.36
CA ILE A 9 40.19 -2.96 49.03
C ILE A 9 38.86 -3.11 49.79
N ASN A 10 38.79 -2.51 50.98
CA ASN A 10 37.57 -2.38 51.77
C ASN A 10 36.62 -1.37 51.10
N GLY A 11 35.50 -1.83 50.55
CA GLY A 11 34.39 -0.96 50.17
C GLY A 11 33.70 -0.39 51.41
N GLN A 12 33.86 0.91 51.68
CA GLN A 12 33.09 1.60 52.70
C GLN A 12 31.59 1.50 52.39
N LYS A 13 30.79 1.03 53.36
CA LYS A 13 29.32 1.06 53.24
C LYS A 13 28.86 2.52 53.21
N PRO A 14 27.97 2.90 52.28
CA PRO A 14 27.48 4.27 52.19
C PRO A 14 26.82 4.69 53.51
N SER A 15 26.98 5.95 53.90
CA SER A 15 26.30 6.45 55.09
C SER A 15 24.79 6.49 54.84
N LYS A 16 23.97 6.49 55.90
CA LYS A 16 22.51 6.68 55.79
C LYS A 16 22.12 7.95 55.03
N PHE A 17 22.99 8.97 55.06
CA PHE A 17 22.80 10.21 54.34
C PHE A 17 23.02 10.01 52.82
N ASP A 18 24.07 9.28 52.45
CA ASP A 18 24.37 8.95 51.04
C ASP A 18 23.29 8.03 50.44
N GLU A 19 22.75 7.10 51.21
CA GLU A 19 21.62 6.25 50.79
C GLU A 19 20.36 7.08 50.50
N TYR A 20 20.10 8.09 51.32
CA TYR A 20 18.96 9.01 51.15
C TYR A 20 19.12 9.89 49.90
N GLU A 21 20.31 10.45 49.65
CA GLU A 21 20.57 11.21 48.42
C GLU A 21 20.45 10.35 47.16
N ASN A 22 20.95 9.10 47.21
CA ASN A 22 20.79 8.16 46.10
C ASN A 22 19.32 7.82 45.84
N GLN A 23 18.50 7.69 46.87
CA GLN A 23 17.04 7.50 46.71
C GLN A 23 16.36 8.68 46.03
N ILE A 24 16.74 9.91 46.39
CA ILE A 24 16.21 11.12 45.75
C ILE A 24 16.59 11.15 44.27
N LEU A 25 17.84 10.87 43.95
CA LEU A 25 18.34 10.88 42.58
C LEU A 25 17.65 9.81 41.71
N LEU A 26 17.46 8.60 42.26
CA LEU A 26 16.75 7.51 41.59
C LEU A 26 15.30 7.89 41.28
N ASN A 27 14.59 8.47 42.25
CA ASN A 27 13.22 8.95 42.04
C ASN A 27 13.14 10.04 40.96
N GLN A 28 14.10 10.96 40.90
CA GLN A 28 14.15 12.00 39.87
C GLN A 28 14.40 11.41 38.47
N LEU A 29 15.30 10.43 38.35
CA LEU A 29 15.56 9.73 37.09
C LEU A 29 14.36 8.93 36.62
N GLU A 30 13.67 8.26 37.53
CA GLU A 30 12.45 7.50 37.22
C GLU A 30 11.33 8.42 36.74
N GLN A 31 11.13 9.58 37.39
CA GLN A 31 10.20 10.60 36.93
C GLN A 31 10.56 11.15 35.53
N GLN A 32 11.85 11.37 35.25
CA GLN A 32 12.28 11.81 33.92
C GLN A 32 12.04 10.74 32.84
N LYS A 33 12.29 9.46 33.17
CA LYS A 33 12.07 8.33 32.27
C LYS A 33 10.57 8.16 31.97
N ASN A 34 9.72 8.29 33.00
CA ASN A 34 8.26 8.21 32.85
C ASN A 34 7.73 9.35 31.97
N LYS A 35 8.19 10.60 32.18
CA LYS A 35 7.83 11.74 31.31
C LYS A 35 8.25 11.53 29.84
N LYS A 36 9.42 10.92 29.60
CA LYS A 36 9.86 10.59 28.23
C LYS A 36 9.01 9.48 27.61
N LEU A 37 8.65 8.47 28.39
CA LEU A 37 7.81 7.36 27.94
C LEU A 37 6.38 7.83 27.61
N GLU A 38 5.80 8.68 28.45
CA GLU A 38 4.49 9.30 28.21
C GLU A 38 4.46 10.08 26.89
N LYS A 39 5.48 10.93 26.66
CA LYS A 39 5.62 11.66 25.38
C LYS A 39 5.75 10.72 24.19
N LYS A 40 6.50 9.63 24.32
CA LYS A 40 6.64 8.63 23.25
C LYS A 40 5.30 7.94 22.96
N VAL A 41 4.58 7.50 23.99
CA VAL A 41 3.25 6.89 23.85
C VAL A 41 2.26 7.85 23.20
N GLU A 42 2.31 9.14 23.53
CA GLU A 42 1.46 10.15 22.91
C GLU A 42 1.80 10.37 21.43
N ILE A 43 3.08 10.40 21.07
CA ILE A 43 3.55 10.49 19.68
C ILE A 43 3.13 9.25 18.90
N ASP A 44 3.31 8.05 19.47
CA ASP A 44 2.94 6.78 18.84
C ASP A 44 1.42 6.71 18.64
N LYS A 45 0.62 7.15 19.63
CA LYS A 45 -0.85 7.25 19.50
C LYS A 45 -1.27 8.25 18.43
N LYS A 46 -0.63 9.42 18.37
CA LYS A 46 -0.88 10.43 17.31
C LYS A 46 -0.51 9.89 15.94
N PHE A 47 0.61 9.19 15.82
CA PHE A 47 1.07 8.54 14.59
C PHE A 47 0.07 7.46 14.13
N ILE A 48 -0.35 6.57 15.03
CA ILE A 48 -1.36 5.53 14.76
C ILE A 48 -2.69 6.17 14.33
N ASN A 49 -3.22 7.14 15.09
CA ASN A 49 -4.46 7.84 14.74
C ASN A 49 -4.36 8.61 13.41
N SER A 50 -3.17 9.13 13.06
CA SER A 50 -2.93 9.79 11.77
C SER A 50 -2.82 8.81 10.61
N GLN A 51 -2.46 7.55 10.85
CA GLN A 51 -2.56 6.51 9.84
C GLN A 51 -4.01 6.06 9.65
N GLU A 52 -4.78 5.99 10.74
CA GLU A 52 -6.18 5.56 10.71
C GLU A 52 -7.14 6.60 10.09
N ASN A 53 -6.82 7.90 10.14
CA ASN A 53 -7.68 8.98 9.63
C ASN A 53 -7.23 9.59 8.29
N LYS A 54 -6.49 8.86 7.47
CA LYS A 54 -6.24 9.28 6.09
C LYS A 54 -7.41 8.85 5.20
N ASN A 55 -8.55 9.53 5.33
CA ASN A 55 -9.52 9.62 4.23
C ASN A 55 -8.87 10.48 3.11
N LEU A 56 -7.85 9.93 2.47
CA LEU A 56 -7.29 10.51 1.26
C LEU A 56 -8.33 10.32 0.18
N ILE A 57 -8.62 11.40 -0.55
CA ILE A 57 -9.41 11.30 -1.77
C ILE A 57 -8.50 10.65 -2.80
N ARG A 58 -8.84 9.42 -3.20
CA ARG A 58 -8.05 8.62 -4.13
C ARG A 58 -8.75 8.57 -5.46
N TYR A 59 -8.00 8.81 -6.53
CA TYR A 59 -8.39 8.50 -7.88
C TYR A 59 -7.56 7.29 -8.27
N LEU A 60 -8.17 6.12 -8.21
CA LEU A 60 -7.51 4.86 -8.51
C LEU A 60 -7.98 4.39 -9.89
N ASN A 61 -7.07 4.20 -10.85
CA ASN A 61 -7.41 3.59 -12.12
C ASN A 61 -6.89 2.14 -12.15
N LEU A 62 -7.82 1.19 -12.26
CA LEU A 62 -7.53 -0.24 -12.39
C LEU A 62 -7.20 -0.55 -13.84
N VAL A 63 -6.04 -1.15 -14.10
CA VAL A 63 -5.65 -1.56 -15.45
C VAL A 63 -5.42 -3.05 -15.49
N VAL A 64 -6.10 -3.74 -16.40
CA VAL A 64 -5.99 -5.20 -16.56
C VAL A 64 -5.29 -5.53 -17.87
N ASP A 65 -4.18 -6.27 -17.79
CA ASP A 65 -3.54 -6.89 -18.95
C ASP A 65 -4.43 -8.00 -19.51
N LEU A 66 -4.87 -7.89 -20.76
CA LEU A 66 -5.70 -8.87 -21.47
C LEU A 66 -4.97 -9.50 -22.66
N THR A 67 -3.66 -9.65 -22.56
CA THR A 67 -2.88 -10.47 -23.49
C THR A 67 -3.22 -11.96 -23.37
N HIS A 68 -2.81 -12.74 -24.37
CA HIS A 68 -2.99 -14.19 -24.46
C HIS A 68 -2.60 -14.96 -23.18
N THR A 69 -1.68 -14.42 -22.38
CA THR A 69 -1.24 -15.02 -21.11
C THR A 69 -2.36 -15.16 -20.07
N MET A 70 -3.42 -14.34 -20.17
CA MET A 70 -4.59 -14.42 -19.29
C MET A 70 -5.39 -15.72 -19.42
N ASN A 71 -5.24 -16.44 -20.55
CA ASN A 71 -5.89 -17.73 -20.77
C ASN A 71 -5.13 -18.92 -20.14
N ILE A 72 -3.92 -18.70 -19.59
CA ILE A 72 -3.14 -19.73 -18.91
C ILE A 72 -3.90 -20.22 -17.66
N GLN A 73 -3.81 -21.53 -17.40
CA GLN A 73 -4.56 -22.23 -16.34
C GLN A 73 -3.68 -22.69 -15.15
N ASP A 74 -2.66 -21.89 -14.83
CA ASP A 74 -1.87 -22.03 -13.60
C ASP A 74 -2.66 -21.58 -12.36
N LEU A 75 -3.57 -20.63 -12.55
CA LEU A 75 -4.65 -20.28 -11.63
C LEU A 75 -5.97 -20.90 -12.15
N LYS A 76 -6.79 -21.46 -11.26
CA LYS A 76 -8.02 -22.15 -11.65
C LYS A 76 -9.23 -21.22 -11.67
N PRO A 77 -10.11 -21.28 -12.69
CA PRO A 77 -9.99 -22.08 -13.92
C PRO A 77 -9.02 -21.48 -14.96
N SER A 78 -8.81 -20.16 -14.94
CA SER A 78 -7.76 -19.45 -15.69
C SER A 78 -7.33 -18.20 -14.91
N ARG A 79 -6.19 -17.60 -15.24
CA ARG A 79 -5.77 -16.31 -14.68
C ARG A 79 -6.85 -15.25 -14.84
N LEU A 80 -7.44 -15.13 -16.05
CA LEU A 80 -8.55 -14.20 -16.31
C LEU A 80 -9.70 -14.42 -15.34
N SER A 81 -10.15 -15.67 -15.20
CA SER A 81 -11.33 -15.99 -14.40
C SER A 81 -11.13 -15.62 -12.94
N LEU A 82 -9.93 -15.88 -12.39
CA LEU A 82 -9.58 -15.49 -11.03
C LEU A 82 -9.47 -13.96 -10.90
N THR A 83 -8.81 -13.29 -11.85
CA THR A 83 -8.70 -11.82 -11.87
C THR A 83 -10.07 -11.17 -11.83
N ILE A 84 -11.01 -11.63 -12.66
CA ILE A 84 -12.37 -11.08 -12.68
C ILE A 84 -13.11 -11.30 -11.35
N GLN A 85 -12.99 -12.47 -10.74
CA GLN A 85 -13.60 -12.74 -9.42
C GLN A 85 -13.02 -11.81 -8.35
N ASN A 86 -11.71 -11.63 -8.32
CA ASN A 86 -11.06 -10.74 -7.37
C ASN A 86 -11.38 -9.27 -7.63
N LEU A 87 -11.57 -8.86 -8.89
CA LEU A 87 -11.99 -7.50 -9.23
C LEU A 87 -13.39 -7.19 -8.72
N ASP A 88 -14.33 -8.12 -8.84
CA ASP A 88 -15.69 -7.96 -8.29
C ASP A 88 -15.66 -7.71 -6.77
N VAL A 89 -14.88 -8.51 -6.05
CA VAL A 89 -14.68 -8.36 -4.59
C VAL A 89 -13.94 -7.06 -4.27
N PHE A 90 -12.89 -6.75 -5.03
CA PHE A 90 -12.09 -5.54 -4.84
C PHE A 90 -12.93 -4.28 -4.99
N VAL A 91 -13.76 -4.17 -6.03
CA VAL A 91 -14.61 -3.00 -6.29
C VAL A 91 -15.53 -2.75 -5.09
N LYS A 92 -16.20 -3.80 -4.59
CA LYS A 92 -17.10 -3.70 -3.43
C LYS A 92 -16.34 -3.20 -2.19
N GLN A 93 -15.23 -3.86 -1.87
CA GLN A 93 -14.41 -3.50 -0.71
C GLN A 93 -13.76 -2.12 -0.84
N PHE A 94 -13.38 -1.71 -2.05
CA PHE A 94 -12.79 -0.41 -2.32
C PHE A 94 -13.78 0.70 -1.98
N PHE A 95 -15.01 0.64 -2.49
CA PHE A 95 -16.03 1.65 -2.21
C PHE A 95 -16.51 1.60 -0.75
N ASP A 96 -16.59 0.42 -0.12
CA ASP A 96 -16.92 0.28 1.30
C ASP A 96 -15.90 0.98 2.22
N LYS A 97 -14.60 0.94 1.86
CA LYS A 97 -13.52 1.53 2.66
C LYS A 97 -13.18 2.96 2.24
N ASN A 98 -13.51 3.37 1.02
CA ASN A 98 -13.09 4.64 0.44
C ASN A 98 -14.29 5.38 -0.21
N PRO A 99 -15.30 5.83 0.56
CA PRO A 99 -16.55 6.35 0.03
C PRO A 99 -16.43 7.65 -0.80
N LEU A 100 -15.33 8.39 -0.62
CA LEU A 100 -15.05 9.63 -1.36
C LEU A 100 -14.09 9.42 -2.54
N SER A 101 -13.62 8.20 -2.75
CA SER A 101 -12.65 7.90 -3.80
C SER A 101 -13.35 7.60 -5.12
N MET A 102 -12.63 7.88 -6.20
CA MET A 102 -13.04 7.58 -7.56
C MET A 102 -12.28 6.37 -8.06
N LEU A 103 -12.99 5.49 -8.76
CA LEU A 103 -12.39 4.36 -9.44
C LEU A 103 -12.49 4.57 -10.95
N GLY A 104 -11.46 4.16 -11.69
CA GLY A 104 -11.50 4.00 -13.14
C GLY A 104 -11.17 2.56 -13.51
N LEU A 105 -11.54 2.16 -14.72
CA LEU A 105 -11.21 0.84 -15.25
C LEU A 105 -10.71 0.96 -16.69
N ALA A 106 -9.54 0.39 -16.95
CA ALA A 106 -8.92 0.26 -18.25
C ALA A 106 -8.44 -1.17 -18.50
N VAL A 107 -8.21 -1.48 -19.77
CA VAL A 107 -7.66 -2.76 -20.22
C VAL A 107 -6.54 -2.55 -21.22
N CYS A 108 -5.52 -3.40 -21.15
CA CYS A 108 -4.44 -3.43 -22.13
C CYS A 108 -4.62 -4.65 -23.02
N LYS A 109 -4.84 -4.46 -24.33
CA LYS A 109 -4.96 -5.53 -25.32
C LYS A 109 -4.46 -5.03 -26.67
N ASP A 110 -4.01 -5.92 -27.55
CA ASP A 110 -3.56 -5.56 -28.90
C ASP A 110 -2.44 -4.48 -28.93
N GLY A 111 -1.60 -4.42 -27.88
CA GLY A 111 -0.54 -3.41 -27.76
C GLY A 111 -1.02 -2.01 -27.36
N VAL A 112 -2.30 -1.83 -27.02
CA VAL A 112 -2.87 -0.54 -26.62
C VAL A 112 -3.55 -0.62 -25.25
N CYS A 113 -3.60 0.52 -24.55
CA CYS A 113 -4.40 0.69 -23.34
C CYS A 113 -5.71 1.41 -23.69
N GLN A 114 -6.85 0.87 -23.26
CA GLN A 114 -8.16 1.42 -23.52
C GLN A 114 -8.92 1.61 -22.21
N GLN A 115 -9.39 2.84 -21.96
CA GLN A 115 -10.30 3.13 -20.86
C GLN A 115 -11.68 2.52 -21.14
N LEU A 116 -12.22 1.75 -20.20
CA LEU A 116 -13.56 1.17 -20.27
C LEU A 116 -14.58 2.00 -19.48
N ILE A 117 -14.17 2.52 -18.32
CA ILE A 117 -15.00 3.33 -17.44
C ILE A 117 -14.15 4.49 -16.95
N ASP A 118 -14.60 5.71 -17.17
CA ASP A 118 -13.96 6.90 -16.60
C ASP A 118 -14.05 6.93 -15.07
N PHE A 119 -13.40 7.91 -14.44
CA PHE A 119 -13.48 8.04 -12.98
C PHE A 119 -14.92 8.20 -12.50
N SER A 120 -15.39 7.21 -11.75
CA SER A 120 -16.75 7.14 -11.24
C SER A 120 -16.76 6.63 -9.80
N SER A 121 -17.70 7.12 -9.01
CA SER A 121 -18.01 6.64 -7.66
C SER A 121 -19.12 5.59 -7.64
N ASN A 122 -19.72 5.27 -8.79
CA ASN A 122 -20.82 4.32 -8.87
C ASN A 122 -20.30 2.88 -9.04
N ALA A 123 -20.29 2.11 -7.94
CA ALA A 123 -19.88 0.71 -7.93
C ALA A 123 -20.68 -0.15 -8.93
N ASP A 124 -21.98 0.09 -9.11
CA ASP A 124 -22.84 -0.72 -9.98
C ASP A 124 -22.39 -0.66 -11.44
N THR A 125 -21.83 0.47 -11.89
CA THR A 125 -21.26 0.59 -13.24
C THR A 125 -20.12 -0.41 -13.44
N PHE A 126 -19.20 -0.51 -12.48
CA PHE A 126 -18.08 -1.45 -12.53
C PHE A 126 -18.56 -2.89 -12.46
N LEU A 127 -19.44 -3.20 -11.50
CA LEU A 127 -19.96 -4.55 -11.30
C LEU A 127 -20.76 -5.03 -12.53
N SER A 128 -21.50 -4.14 -13.20
CA SER A 128 -22.22 -4.48 -14.43
C SER A 128 -21.27 -4.88 -15.56
N ILE A 129 -20.16 -4.15 -15.74
CA ILE A 129 -19.17 -4.43 -16.78
C ILE A 129 -18.38 -5.69 -16.42
N ILE A 130 -17.95 -5.86 -15.17
CA ILE A 130 -17.20 -7.03 -14.71
C ILE A 130 -18.08 -8.29 -14.81
N GLY A 131 -19.36 -8.20 -14.45
CA GLY A 131 -20.30 -9.32 -14.47
C GLY A 131 -20.76 -9.72 -15.87
N HIS A 132 -20.75 -8.81 -16.84
CA HIS A 132 -21.34 -9.07 -18.16
C HIS A 132 -20.47 -10.04 -19.00
N PRO A 133 -20.99 -11.20 -19.46
CA PRO A 133 -20.18 -12.21 -20.15
C PRO A 133 -19.50 -11.74 -21.43
N ARG A 134 -20.10 -10.76 -22.13
CA ARG A 134 -19.55 -10.18 -23.37
C ARG A 134 -18.76 -8.89 -23.15
N SER A 135 -18.51 -8.50 -21.90
CA SER A 135 -17.75 -7.28 -21.58
C SER A 135 -16.35 -7.31 -22.19
N GLN A 136 -15.81 -6.14 -22.52
CA GLN A 136 -14.45 -6.01 -23.04
C GLN A 136 -13.38 -6.54 -22.07
N ILE A 137 -13.62 -6.45 -20.76
CA ILE A 137 -12.68 -6.97 -19.73
C ILE A 137 -12.53 -8.50 -19.77
N ARG A 138 -13.44 -9.22 -20.43
CA ARG A 138 -13.39 -10.69 -20.61
C ARG A 138 -12.91 -11.10 -22.00
N GLN A 139 -12.64 -10.14 -22.88
CA GLN A 139 -12.17 -10.39 -24.24
C GLN A 139 -10.65 -10.33 -24.26
N VAL A 140 -10.03 -11.49 -24.02
CA VAL A 140 -8.57 -11.66 -24.14
C VAL A 140 -8.19 -11.55 -25.61
N SER A 141 -7.12 -10.82 -25.90
CA SER A 141 -6.54 -10.80 -27.24
C SER A 141 -5.46 -11.86 -27.40
N ASP A 142 -5.53 -12.58 -28.51
CA ASP A 142 -4.46 -13.48 -28.96
C ASP A 142 -3.33 -12.73 -29.69
N LYS A 143 -3.48 -11.42 -29.87
CA LYS A 143 -2.55 -10.55 -30.61
C LYS A 143 -2.06 -9.41 -29.73
N GLY A 144 -0.86 -8.94 -30.07
CA GLY A 144 -0.21 -7.85 -29.38
C GLY A 144 0.36 -8.24 -28.02
N ASP A 145 1.43 -7.56 -27.65
CA ASP A 145 2.10 -7.73 -26.37
C ASP A 145 1.67 -6.62 -25.40
N PHE A 146 1.88 -6.85 -24.12
CA PHE A 146 1.64 -5.83 -23.10
C PHE A 146 2.68 -4.71 -23.22
N SER A 147 2.23 -3.45 -23.22
CA SER A 147 3.09 -2.27 -23.18
C SER A 147 2.77 -1.43 -21.96
N LEU A 148 3.72 -1.35 -21.04
CA LEU A 148 3.65 -0.51 -19.86
C LEU A 148 3.76 0.98 -20.23
N GLN A 149 4.52 1.31 -21.27
CA GLN A 149 4.63 2.68 -21.75
C GLN A 149 3.28 3.22 -22.24
N TYR A 150 2.61 2.51 -23.17
CA TYR A 150 1.29 2.93 -23.66
C TYR A 150 0.27 3.01 -22.54
N LEU A 151 0.31 2.06 -21.60
CA LEU A 151 -0.48 2.14 -20.37
C LEU A 151 -0.26 3.49 -19.68
N ILE A 152 0.97 3.79 -19.27
CA ILE A 152 1.28 5.00 -18.50
C ILE A 152 0.90 6.28 -19.27
N GLU A 153 1.14 6.33 -20.58
CA GLU A 153 0.78 7.48 -21.41
C GLU A 153 -0.74 7.74 -21.43
N GLU A 154 -1.56 6.68 -21.55
CA GLU A 154 -3.01 6.82 -21.45
C GLU A 154 -3.46 7.19 -20.02
N GLN A 155 -2.82 6.62 -18.99
CA GLN A 155 -3.13 6.98 -17.62
C GLN A 155 -2.86 8.46 -17.34
N ILE A 156 -1.74 9.00 -17.82
CA ILE A 156 -1.41 10.42 -17.67
C ILE A 156 -2.54 11.29 -18.23
N ARG A 157 -3.07 10.94 -19.41
CA ARG A 157 -4.20 11.66 -20.02
C ARG A 157 -5.44 11.58 -19.14
N GLN A 158 -5.74 10.39 -18.64
CA GLN A 158 -6.93 10.18 -17.81
C GLN A 158 -6.88 10.94 -16.49
N PHE A 159 -5.70 11.11 -15.90
CA PHE A 159 -5.52 11.86 -14.65
C PHE A 159 -5.48 13.38 -14.82
N ILE A 160 -5.56 13.93 -16.04
CA ILE A 160 -5.57 15.39 -16.27
C ILE A 160 -6.72 16.05 -15.53
N ASP A 161 -7.90 15.40 -15.53
CA ASP A 161 -9.11 15.94 -14.90
C ASP A 161 -9.18 15.67 -13.38
N ALA A 162 -8.23 14.91 -12.83
CA ALA A 162 -8.23 14.57 -11.41
C ALA A 162 -7.74 15.76 -10.55
N PRO A 163 -8.45 16.12 -9.46
CA PRO A 163 -8.09 17.24 -8.61
C PRO A 163 -6.65 17.19 -8.09
N LEU A 164 -6.06 18.36 -7.82
CA LEU A 164 -4.68 18.47 -7.32
C LEU A 164 -4.49 17.89 -5.92
N TYR A 165 -5.51 17.98 -5.07
CA TYR A 165 -5.48 17.44 -3.71
C TYR A 165 -5.70 15.92 -3.65
N ALA A 166 -6.11 15.31 -4.76
CA ALA A 166 -6.39 13.90 -4.83
C ALA A 166 -5.12 13.11 -5.16
N ASN A 167 -4.98 11.95 -4.52
CA ASN A 167 -3.94 10.99 -4.88
C ASN A 167 -4.31 10.36 -6.22
N LYS A 168 -3.34 10.33 -7.14
CA LYS A 168 -3.46 9.72 -8.46
C LYS A 168 -2.75 8.37 -8.41
N GLU A 169 -3.51 7.29 -8.49
CA GLU A 169 -3.01 5.94 -8.25
C GLU A 169 -3.35 5.03 -9.45
N VAL A 170 -2.39 4.23 -9.88
CA VAL A 170 -2.59 3.22 -10.93
C VAL A 170 -2.29 1.86 -10.34
N LEU A 171 -3.28 0.96 -10.39
CA LEU A 171 -3.09 -0.44 -10.01
C LEU A 171 -3.16 -1.29 -11.26
N VAL A 172 -2.03 -1.92 -11.61
CA VAL A 172 -1.88 -2.75 -12.79
C VAL A 172 -1.93 -4.22 -12.41
N ILE A 173 -2.82 -4.98 -13.05
CA ILE A 173 -2.87 -6.44 -12.99
C ILE A 173 -2.20 -6.96 -14.26
N GLN A 174 -0.89 -7.17 -14.19
CA GLN A 174 -0.08 -7.67 -15.30
C GLN A 174 -0.06 -9.21 -15.27
N SER A 175 -0.35 -9.85 -16.41
CA SER A 175 -0.22 -11.30 -16.59
C SER A 175 0.99 -11.66 -17.45
N SER A 176 1.38 -10.77 -18.36
CA SER A 176 2.53 -10.93 -19.24
C SER A 176 3.84 -10.94 -18.46
N PRO A 177 4.80 -11.82 -18.82
CA PRO A 177 6.10 -11.89 -18.14
C PRO A 177 7.04 -10.75 -18.55
N CYS A 178 6.74 -10.06 -19.65
CA CYS A 178 7.53 -8.95 -20.19
C CYS A 178 6.63 -7.82 -20.68
N THR A 179 7.23 -6.65 -20.85
CA THR A 179 6.64 -5.48 -21.50
C THR A 179 7.40 -5.24 -22.81
N ILE A 180 6.67 -4.88 -23.87
CA ILE A 180 7.21 -4.53 -25.18
C ILE A 180 6.88 -3.06 -25.42
N ASP A 181 7.84 -2.20 -25.12
CA ASP A 181 7.71 -0.76 -25.23
C ASP A 181 8.53 -0.25 -26.41
N THR A 182 7.96 0.63 -27.24
CA THR A 182 8.66 1.18 -28.41
C THR A 182 9.74 2.20 -28.02
N GLY A 183 9.71 2.68 -26.78
CA GLY A 183 10.51 3.81 -26.33
C GLY A 183 10.10 5.10 -27.04
N ARG A 184 10.74 6.20 -26.65
CA ARG A 184 11.00 7.32 -27.55
C ARG A 184 12.49 7.22 -27.91
N LEU A 185 12.81 7.09 -29.20
CA LEU A 185 14.15 7.40 -29.72
C LEU A 185 14.45 8.89 -29.51
#